data_AF-A0A925LHD3-F1
#
_entry.id   AF-A0A925LHD3-F1
#
_cell.length_a   1.000
_cell.length_b   1.000
_cell.length_c   1.000
_cell.angle_alpha   90.00
_cell.angle_beta   90.00
_cell.angle_gamma   90.00
#
_symmetry.space_group_name_H-M   'P 1'
#
loop_
_entity.id
_entity.type
_entity.pdbx_description
1 polymer ?
#
loop_
_entity_poly.entity_id
_entity_poly.type
_entity_poly.pdbx_seq_one_letter_code
_entity_poly.pdbx_strand_id
1 'polypeptide(L)'
;GIGKIDGIFVSHSDFDHIYGIIEVIKEIPTEFIVLSEAYVDDTDALTKELLDIAKEKGIAIYYFRNGFSLHEGALVIECVYPKAEALFYKDNNGKSLVLKLSYKDFTALLMGDLEKEQEAELCDNSSIHADLVKVPHHGSKTSSSDLFVSSVAPKVAVLSYGLHNQFGHPSAAVVSRYRENNCEDIHIALEGAVIVTTKGKNFQVEGYLSKRKEIYSCSN
;
A
#
# COMPACT_ATOMS: atom_id res chain seq x y z
N GLY A 1 -10.83 10.25 -19.64
CA GLY A 1 -10.38 10.28 -18.23
C GLY A 1 -11.12 9.22 -17.45
N ILE A 2 -10.76 9.02 -16.19
CA ILE A 2 -11.53 8.17 -15.24
C ILE A 2 -12.84 8.89 -14.93
N GLY A 3 -13.98 8.25 -15.16
CA GLY A 3 -15.31 8.85 -14.97
C GLY A 3 -16.00 8.48 -13.67
N LYS A 4 -15.52 7.45 -12.98
CA LYS A 4 -16.04 6.90 -11.72
C LYS A 4 -14.97 6.06 -11.05
N ILE A 5 -14.98 6.00 -9.73
CA ILE A 5 -14.18 5.09 -8.91
C ILE A 5 -15.14 4.18 -8.14
N ASP A 6 -14.95 2.86 -8.22
CA ASP A 6 -15.80 1.94 -7.45
C ASP A 6 -15.39 1.96 -5.98
N GLY A 7 -14.10 1.78 -5.69
CA GLY A 7 -13.58 1.76 -4.31
C GLY A 7 -12.28 2.53 -4.16
N ILE A 8 -12.13 3.21 -3.02
CA ILE A 8 -10.85 3.79 -2.57
C ILE A 8 -10.45 3.14 -1.25
N PHE A 9 -9.19 2.73 -1.13
CA PHE A 9 -8.63 2.19 0.11
C PHE A 9 -7.59 3.18 0.64
N VAL A 10 -7.82 3.73 1.83
CA VAL A 10 -6.92 4.68 2.48
C VAL A 10 -6.05 3.93 3.48
N SER A 11 -4.72 4.02 3.32
CA SER A 11 -3.76 3.45 4.27
C SER A 11 -3.93 4.08 5.65
N HIS A 12 -3.69 5.38 5.75
CA HIS A 12 -3.77 6.14 6.99
C HIS A 12 -4.02 7.63 6.68
N SER A 13 -4.15 8.45 7.71
CA SER A 13 -4.61 9.83 7.60
C SER A 13 -3.51 10.88 7.44
N ASP A 14 -2.26 10.49 7.17
CA ASP A 14 -1.20 11.48 6.90
C ASP A 14 -1.47 12.18 5.57
N PHE A 15 -1.04 13.43 5.51
CA PHE A 15 -1.40 14.36 4.44
C PHE A 15 -1.09 13.83 3.04
N ASP A 16 0.08 13.20 2.85
CA ASP A 16 0.52 12.67 1.57
C ASP A 16 -0.18 11.35 1.16
N HIS A 17 -1.05 10.81 2.01
CA HIS A 17 -1.89 9.65 1.72
C HIS A 17 -3.36 10.04 1.53
N ILE A 18 -3.93 10.86 2.42
CA ILE A 18 -5.38 11.14 2.44
C ILE A 18 -5.77 12.40 1.66
N TYR A 19 -4.90 13.41 1.57
CA TYR A 19 -5.30 14.73 1.03
C TYR A 19 -5.67 14.66 -0.45
N GLY A 20 -4.90 13.91 -1.25
CA GLY A 20 -5.23 13.70 -2.67
C GLY A 20 -6.57 12.98 -2.86
N ILE A 21 -6.96 12.12 -1.92
CA ILE A 21 -8.22 11.39 -1.95
C ILE A 21 -9.39 12.32 -1.66
N ILE A 22 -9.24 13.22 -0.68
CA ILE A 22 -10.21 14.28 -0.37
C ILE A 22 -10.51 15.11 -1.62
N GLU A 23 -9.48 15.51 -2.37
CA GLU A 23 -9.65 16.27 -3.62
C GLU A 23 -10.29 15.42 -4.73
N VAL A 24 -9.96 14.13 -4.82
CA VAL A 24 -10.55 13.21 -5.80
C VAL A 24 -12.05 13.03 -5.57
N ILE A 25 -12.49 12.81 -4.34
CA ILE A 25 -13.92 12.53 -4.06
C ILE A 25 -14.79 13.80 -4.18
N LYS A 26 -14.20 14.99 -4.13
CA LYS A 26 -14.87 16.27 -4.45
C LYS A 26 -15.38 16.29 -5.90
N GLU A 27 -14.64 15.69 -6.82
CA GLU A 27 -14.88 15.81 -8.26
C GLU A 27 -15.34 14.50 -8.93
N ILE A 28 -14.83 13.34 -8.49
CA ILE A 28 -15.05 12.05 -9.16
C ILE A 28 -16.07 11.22 -8.37
N PRO A 29 -17.18 10.78 -9.00
CA PRO A 29 -18.14 9.88 -8.37
C PRO A 29 -17.44 8.62 -7.83
N THR A 30 -17.66 8.34 -6.54
CA THR A 30 -17.02 7.23 -5.81
C THR A 30 -18.10 6.42 -5.09
N GLU A 31 -18.10 5.08 -5.20
CA GLU A 31 -19.14 4.29 -4.51
C GLU A 31 -18.81 4.07 -3.03
N PHE A 32 -17.58 3.66 -2.74
CA PHE A 32 -17.16 3.43 -1.36
C PHE A 32 -15.70 3.79 -1.07
N ILE A 33 -15.46 4.05 0.22
CA ILE A 33 -14.12 4.22 0.78
C ILE A 33 -13.93 3.19 1.90
N VAL A 34 -12.76 2.58 1.93
CA VAL A 34 -12.31 1.67 2.99
C VAL A 34 -11.22 2.37 3.81
N LEU A 35 -11.42 2.40 5.12
CA LEU A 35 -10.46 2.86 6.11
C LEU A 35 -10.00 1.69 6.99
N SER A 36 -8.87 1.85 7.67
CA SER A 36 -8.45 0.92 8.73
C SER A 36 -9.40 1.00 9.93
N GLU A 37 -9.74 -0.13 10.55
CA GLU A 37 -10.58 -0.20 11.76
C GLU A 37 -10.04 0.66 12.92
N ALA A 38 -8.73 0.93 12.93
CA ALA A 38 -8.13 1.86 13.89
C ALA A 38 -8.58 3.33 13.74
N TYR A 39 -9.37 3.64 12.70
CA TYR A 39 -9.95 4.97 12.45
C TYR A 39 -11.43 5.10 12.82
N VAL A 40 -12.08 4.09 13.39
CA VAL A 40 -13.54 4.14 13.70
C VAL A 40 -13.89 5.30 14.65
N ASP A 41 -13.10 5.50 15.70
CA ASP A 41 -13.31 6.55 16.72
C ASP A 41 -12.21 7.64 16.68
N ASP A 42 -11.57 7.79 15.52
CA ASP A 42 -10.43 8.69 15.39
C ASP A 42 -10.85 10.16 15.30
N THR A 43 -9.98 11.05 15.79
CA THR A 43 -10.24 12.49 15.87
C THR A 43 -9.35 13.31 14.94
N ASP A 44 -8.63 12.67 14.02
CA ASP A 44 -7.80 13.34 13.03
C ASP A 44 -8.64 14.25 12.13
N ALA A 45 -8.11 15.46 11.88
CA ALA A 45 -8.83 16.50 11.15
C ALA A 45 -9.09 16.11 9.69
N LEU A 46 -8.13 15.43 9.03
CA LEU A 46 -8.26 15.02 7.64
C LEU A 46 -9.20 13.82 7.52
N THR A 47 -9.14 12.87 8.46
CA THR A 47 -10.14 11.79 8.54
C THR A 47 -11.55 12.37 8.66
N LYS A 48 -11.74 13.36 9.54
CA LYS A 48 -13.04 14.02 9.71
C LYS A 48 -13.49 14.74 8.43
N GLU A 49 -12.61 15.49 7.77
CA GLU A 49 -12.92 16.15 6.49
C GLU A 49 -13.37 15.13 5.43
N LEU A 50 -12.65 14.02 5.29
CA LEU A 50 -13.00 12.94 4.37
C LEU A 50 -14.40 12.38 4.67
N LEU A 51 -14.71 12.10 5.94
CA LEU A 51 -16.00 11.56 6.36
C LEU A 51 -17.16 12.54 6.13
N ASP A 52 -16.95 13.83 6.37
CA ASP A 52 -17.96 14.88 6.13
C ASP A 52 -18.30 14.97 4.63
N ILE A 53 -17.29 14.95 3.75
CA ILE A 53 -17.50 14.96 2.29
C ILE A 53 -18.15 13.65 1.82
N ALA A 54 -17.70 12.51 2.32
CA ALA A 54 -18.28 11.22 1.98
C ALA A 54 -19.77 11.18 2.34
N LYS A 55 -20.15 11.70 3.51
CA LYS A 55 -21.54 11.82 3.94
C LYS A 55 -22.34 12.76 3.04
N GLU A 56 -21.80 13.93 2.69
CA GLU A 56 -22.46 14.88 1.79
C GLU A 56 -22.75 14.25 0.41
N LYS A 57 -21.83 13.44 -0.09
CA LYS A 57 -21.93 12.81 -1.42
C LYS A 57 -22.60 11.44 -1.42
N GLY A 58 -22.95 10.90 -0.25
CA GLY A 58 -23.54 9.56 -0.13
C GLY A 58 -22.56 8.43 -0.47
N ILE A 59 -21.27 8.63 -0.25
CA ILE A 59 -20.22 7.61 -0.42
C ILE A 59 -20.24 6.67 0.79
N ALA A 60 -20.28 5.36 0.57
CA ALA A 60 -20.28 4.39 1.66
C ALA A 60 -18.90 4.32 2.33
N ILE A 61 -18.87 4.24 3.66
CA ILE A 61 -17.63 4.04 4.43
C ILE A 61 -17.62 2.62 5.00
N TYR A 62 -16.52 1.91 4.77
CA TYR A 62 -16.23 0.61 5.38
C TYR A 62 -14.95 0.69 6.20
N TYR A 63 -14.90 -0.09 7.28
CA TYR A 63 -13.72 -0.23 8.13
C TYR A 63 -13.21 -1.66 8.02
N PHE A 64 -11.97 -1.84 7.57
CA PHE A 64 -11.35 -3.13 7.41
C PHE A 64 -10.37 -3.39 8.55
N ARG A 65 -10.37 -4.65 8.99
CA ARG A 65 -9.39 -5.23 9.91
C ARG A 65 -8.84 -6.52 9.33
N ASN A 66 -7.77 -7.02 9.92
CA ASN A 66 -7.18 -8.29 9.53
C ASN A 66 -8.23 -9.40 9.30
N GLY A 67 -8.18 -10.04 8.13
CA GLY A 67 -9.09 -11.10 7.70
C GLY A 67 -10.32 -10.63 6.89
N PHE A 68 -10.55 -9.32 6.77
CA PHE A 68 -11.58 -8.81 5.84
C PHE A 68 -11.06 -8.88 4.41
N SER A 69 -11.93 -9.20 3.45
CA SER A 69 -11.55 -9.26 2.04
C SER A 69 -12.66 -8.82 1.10
N LEU A 70 -12.27 -8.22 -0.01
CA LEU A 70 -13.11 -7.94 -1.16
C LEU A 70 -12.74 -8.89 -2.31
N HIS A 71 -13.76 -9.45 -2.96
CA HIS A 71 -13.59 -10.42 -4.03
C HIS A 71 -14.27 -9.93 -5.30
N GLU A 72 -13.52 -9.91 -6.41
CA GLU A 72 -14.05 -9.59 -7.74
C GLU A 72 -13.50 -10.57 -8.79
N GLY A 73 -14.29 -11.59 -9.11
CA GLY A 73 -13.84 -12.67 -10.00
C GLY A 73 -12.63 -13.41 -9.41
N ALA A 74 -11.47 -13.28 -10.07
CA ALA A 74 -10.22 -13.88 -9.61
C ALA A 74 -9.36 -12.92 -8.75
N LEU A 75 -9.79 -11.67 -8.58
CA LEU A 75 -9.13 -10.69 -7.73
C LEU A 75 -9.61 -10.87 -6.28
N VAL A 76 -8.66 -10.96 -5.36
CA VAL A 76 -8.89 -10.89 -3.92
C VAL A 76 -8.06 -9.74 -3.37
N ILE A 77 -8.71 -8.82 -2.65
CA ILE A 77 -8.06 -7.76 -1.88
C ILE A 77 -8.29 -8.10 -0.41
N GLU A 78 -7.28 -8.62 0.26
CA GLU A 78 -7.33 -9.02 1.67
C GLU A 78 -6.67 -7.96 2.55
N CYS A 79 -7.34 -7.55 3.62
CA CYS A 79 -6.75 -6.76 4.68
C CYS A 79 -5.97 -7.67 5.61
N VAL A 80 -4.65 -7.46 5.69
CA VAL A 80 -3.75 -8.24 6.56
C VAL A 80 -3.37 -7.48 7.84
N TYR A 81 -3.60 -6.17 7.87
CA TYR A 81 -3.43 -5.30 9.05
C TYR A 81 -4.34 -4.06 8.87
N PRO A 82 -4.97 -3.52 9.93
CA PRO A 82 -4.66 -3.63 11.37
C PRO A 82 -5.01 -4.96 12.05
N LYS A 83 -4.20 -5.35 13.04
CA LYS A 83 -4.58 -6.30 14.11
C LYS A 83 -5.21 -5.56 15.30
N ALA A 84 -5.67 -6.29 16.31
CA ALA A 84 -6.35 -5.70 17.47
C ALA A 84 -5.45 -4.72 18.24
N GLU A 85 -4.15 -5.00 18.28
CA GLU A 85 -3.12 -4.18 18.91
C GLU A 85 -3.00 -2.80 18.25
N ALA A 86 -3.35 -2.70 16.96
CA ALA A 86 -3.26 -1.47 16.19
C ALA A 86 -4.11 -0.32 16.75
N LEU A 87 -5.21 -0.68 17.45
CA LEU A 87 -6.13 0.27 18.08
C LEU A 87 -5.47 1.10 19.19
N PHE A 88 -4.31 0.67 19.69
CA PHE A 88 -3.57 1.36 20.75
C PHE A 88 -2.44 2.26 20.23
N TYR A 89 -2.09 2.21 18.93
CA TYR A 89 -1.10 3.11 18.36
C TYR A 89 -1.63 4.54 18.27
N LYS A 90 -0.75 5.49 18.57
CA LYS A 90 -1.09 6.92 18.56
C LYS A 90 -0.73 7.59 17.24
N ASP A 91 0.30 7.11 16.57
CA ASP A 91 0.70 7.58 15.26
C ASP A 91 -0.14 6.94 14.16
N ASN A 92 -0.23 7.62 13.02
CA ASN A 92 -1.03 7.17 11.88
C ASN A 92 -0.36 6.00 11.13
N ASN A 93 0.97 5.93 11.15
CA ASN A 93 1.74 4.88 10.48
C ASN A 93 1.38 3.50 11.04
N GLY A 94 1.39 3.36 12.36
CA GLY A 94 0.97 2.15 13.08
C GLY A 94 -0.51 1.80 12.92
N LYS A 95 -1.34 2.70 12.39
CA LYS A 95 -2.74 2.46 12.04
C LYS A 95 -2.96 2.12 10.56
N SER A 96 -1.90 2.01 9.75
CA SER A 96 -1.99 1.79 8.31
C SER A 96 -2.87 0.60 7.95
N LEU A 97 -3.73 0.74 6.93
CA LEU A 97 -4.39 -0.37 6.26
C LEU A 97 -3.38 -1.05 5.33
N VAL A 98 -3.08 -2.32 5.58
CA VAL A 98 -2.19 -3.13 4.74
C VAL A 98 -3.01 -4.12 3.96
N LEU A 99 -2.81 -4.13 2.63
CA LEU A 99 -3.57 -4.95 1.72
C LEU A 99 -2.67 -5.95 0.99
N LYS A 100 -3.06 -7.22 1.01
CA LYS A 100 -2.54 -8.24 0.10
C LYS A 100 -3.50 -8.41 -1.06
N LEU A 101 -3.02 -8.14 -2.26
CA LEU A 101 -3.75 -8.34 -3.51
C LEU A 101 -3.32 -9.68 -4.09
N SER A 102 -4.28 -10.50 -4.47
CA SER A 102 -4.03 -11.77 -5.18
C SER A 102 -4.87 -11.81 -6.45
N TYR A 103 -4.23 -12.15 -7.57
CA TYR A 103 -4.90 -12.37 -8.85
C TYR A 103 -4.29 -13.58 -9.55
N LYS A 104 -4.97 -14.73 -9.45
CA LYS A 104 -4.41 -16.04 -9.83
C LYS A 104 -3.07 -16.25 -9.11
N ASP A 105 -1.97 -16.47 -9.82
CA ASP A 105 -0.65 -16.73 -9.20
C ASP A 105 0.10 -15.43 -8.86
N PHE A 106 -0.42 -14.25 -9.24
CA PHE A 106 0.20 -12.97 -8.91
C PHE A 106 -0.23 -12.48 -7.53
N THR A 107 0.74 -12.01 -6.74
CA THR A 107 0.53 -11.43 -5.42
C THR A 107 1.24 -10.08 -5.26
N ALA A 108 0.57 -9.11 -4.63
CA ALA A 108 1.16 -7.83 -4.29
C ALA A 108 0.83 -7.41 -2.86
N LEU A 109 1.75 -6.72 -2.19
CA LEU A 109 1.58 -6.23 -0.83
C LEU A 109 1.67 -4.68 -0.81
N LEU A 110 0.61 -4.03 -0.34
CA LEU A 110 0.51 -2.58 -0.21
C LEU A 110 0.56 -2.19 1.26
N MET A 111 1.67 -1.60 1.69
CA MET A 111 2.01 -1.49 3.10
C MET A 111 1.60 -0.19 3.81
N GLY A 112 1.17 0.84 3.06
CA GLY A 112 1.09 2.19 3.63
C GLY A 112 2.46 2.60 4.19
N ASP A 113 2.48 3.16 5.40
CA ASP A 113 3.70 3.61 6.06
C ASP A 113 4.03 2.80 7.32
N LEU A 114 3.60 1.55 7.33
CA LEU A 114 3.84 0.63 8.44
C LEU A 114 5.33 0.55 8.82
N GLU A 115 5.62 0.60 10.11
CA GLU A 115 6.99 0.59 10.63
C GLU A 115 7.41 -0.79 11.16
N LYS A 116 8.70 -0.93 11.49
CA LYS A 116 9.30 -2.21 11.90
C LYS A 116 8.59 -2.93 13.05
N GLU A 117 7.98 -2.19 13.96
CA GLU A 117 7.24 -2.77 15.08
C GLU A 117 6.06 -3.61 14.58
N GLN A 118 5.22 -3.02 13.72
CA GLN A 118 4.05 -3.70 13.18
C GLN A 118 4.39 -4.66 12.04
N GLU A 119 5.51 -4.44 11.34
CA GLU A 119 6.06 -5.44 10.40
C GLU A 119 6.32 -6.79 11.06
N ALA A 120 6.79 -6.79 12.31
CA ALA A 120 7.03 -8.04 13.05
C ALA A 120 5.72 -8.82 13.24
N GLU A 121 4.62 -8.12 13.53
CA GLU A 121 3.30 -8.75 13.65
C GLU A 121 2.85 -9.41 12.34
N LEU A 122 3.19 -8.83 11.20
CA LEU A 122 2.89 -9.43 9.89
C LEU A 122 3.69 -10.71 9.65
N CYS A 123 4.94 -10.77 10.13
CA CYS A 123 5.86 -11.89 9.88
C CYS A 123 5.54 -13.13 10.74
N ASP A 124 4.76 -12.99 11.81
CA ASP A 124 4.42 -14.10 12.71
C ASP A 124 3.59 -15.22 12.04
N ASN A 125 2.94 -14.93 10.90
CA ASN A 125 2.23 -15.90 10.09
C ASN A 125 2.86 -15.95 8.69
N SER A 126 3.23 -17.14 8.22
CA SER A 126 3.96 -17.43 6.97
C SER A 126 3.22 -17.08 5.66
N SER A 127 2.21 -16.21 5.69
CA SER A 127 1.34 -15.87 4.55
C SER A 127 1.69 -14.53 3.87
N ILE A 128 2.71 -13.79 4.32
CA ILE A 128 2.99 -12.44 3.78
C ILE A 128 3.84 -12.40 2.52
N HIS A 129 4.23 -13.56 1.98
CA HIS A 129 4.91 -13.63 0.68
C HIS A 129 4.11 -12.89 -0.40
N ALA A 130 4.81 -12.08 -1.20
CA ALA A 130 4.25 -11.37 -2.35
C ALA A 130 5.27 -11.21 -3.48
N ASP A 131 4.83 -11.29 -4.74
CA ASP A 131 5.71 -11.04 -5.90
C ASP A 131 6.18 -9.59 -5.97
N LEU A 132 5.30 -8.66 -5.59
CA LEU A 132 5.54 -7.23 -5.59
C LEU A 132 5.21 -6.64 -4.23
N VAL A 133 6.04 -5.71 -3.76
CA VAL A 133 5.74 -4.89 -2.59
C VAL A 133 5.78 -3.41 -2.97
N LYS A 134 4.75 -2.63 -2.59
CA LYS A 134 4.90 -1.18 -2.45
C LYS A 134 5.61 -0.95 -1.12
N VAL A 135 6.87 -0.55 -1.19
CA VAL A 135 7.75 -0.42 -0.01
C VAL A 135 7.12 0.53 1.02
N PRO A 136 7.06 0.14 2.31
CA PRO A 136 6.45 0.97 3.34
C PRO A 136 7.19 2.28 3.53
N HIS A 137 6.44 3.35 3.84
CA HIS A 137 6.98 4.60 4.36
C HIS A 137 8.05 5.19 3.45
N HIS A 138 7.79 5.13 2.14
CA HIS A 138 8.67 5.63 1.08
C HIS A 138 10.09 5.03 1.06
N GLY A 139 10.34 3.94 1.80
CA GLY A 139 11.68 3.40 2.05
C GLY A 139 12.43 4.08 3.21
N SER A 140 11.71 4.58 4.21
CA SER A 140 12.28 5.08 5.47
C SER A 140 13.10 4.01 6.19
N LYS A 141 14.14 4.42 6.92
CA LYS A 141 14.93 3.51 7.77
C LYS A 141 14.14 2.96 8.96
N THR A 142 12.96 3.52 9.27
CA THR A 142 12.05 3.06 10.32
C THR A 142 11.17 1.89 9.88
N SER A 143 11.19 1.54 8.59
CA SER A 143 10.49 0.40 8.01
C SER A 143 11.47 -0.54 7.27
N SER A 144 10.91 -1.54 6.60
CA SER A 144 11.55 -2.61 5.85
C SER A 144 12.64 -3.33 6.65
N SER A 145 12.31 -3.89 7.82
CA SER A 145 13.24 -4.73 8.61
C SER A 145 13.78 -5.92 7.80
N ASP A 146 14.93 -6.46 8.21
CA ASP A 146 15.51 -7.67 7.60
C ASP A 146 14.55 -8.87 7.66
N LEU A 147 13.86 -9.05 8.80
CA LEU A 147 12.84 -10.08 8.96
C LEU A 147 11.68 -9.88 7.97
N PHE A 148 11.19 -8.65 7.83
CA PHE A 148 10.11 -8.35 6.89
C PHE A 148 10.50 -8.60 5.44
N VAL A 149 11.62 -8.02 4.98
CA VAL A 149 12.05 -8.15 3.58
C VAL A 149 12.30 -9.61 3.22
N SER A 150 12.91 -10.39 4.11
CA SER A 150 13.13 -11.82 3.89
C SER A 150 11.85 -12.65 3.95
N SER A 151 10.85 -12.25 4.75
CA SER A 151 9.56 -12.95 4.87
C SER A 151 8.62 -12.68 3.69
N VAL A 152 8.62 -11.45 3.17
CA VAL A 152 7.85 -11.09 1.95
C VAL A 152 8.51 -11.69 0.71
N ALA A 153 9.85 -11.73 0.68
CA ALA A 153 10.68 -12.23 -0.42
C ALA A 153 10.23 -11.76 -1.83
N PRO A 154 10.05 -10.45 -2.06
CA PRO A 154 9.50 -9.96 -3.31
C PRO A 154 10.50 -10.01 -4.46
N LYS A 155 9.99 -10.17 -5.67
CA LYS A 155 10.77 -10.00 -6.91
C LYS A 155 10.96 -8.53 -7.25
N VAL A 156 9.95 -7.71 -6.95
CA VAL A 156 9.95 -6.27 -7.24
C VAL A 156 9.51 -5.46 -6.01
N ALA A 157 10.30 -4.44 -5.67
CA ALA A 157 10.02 -3.47 -4.63
C ALA A 157 9.83 -2.07 -5.24
N VAL A 158 8.62 -1.53 -5.14
CA VAL A 158 8.29 -0.20 -5.67
C VAL A 158 8.44 0.85 -4.57
N LEU A 159 9.39 1.75 -4.74
CA LEU A 159 9.72 2.84 -3.83
C LEU A 159 9.02 4.13 -4.28
N SER A 160 8.04 4.57 -3.49
CA SER A 160 7.20 5.73 -3.79
C SER A 160 7.68 6.96 -3.05
N TYR A 161 8.50 7.81 -3.67
CA TYR A 161 9.04 9.03 -3.06
C TYR A 161 9.29 10.11 -4.11
N GLY A 162 9.47 11.36 -3.69
CA GLY A 162 9.84 12.48 -4.58
C GLY A 162 11.35 12.62 -4.76
N LEU A 163 11.81 12.97 -5.98
CA LEU A 163 13.24 13.09 -6.34
C LEU A 163 14.04 14.01 -5.40
N HIS A 164 13.40 15.04 -4.85
CA HIS A 164 14.01 16.04 -3.97
C HIS A 164 13.29 16.12 -2.62
N ASN A 165 12.89 14.96 -2.07
CA ASN A 165 12.29 14.93 -0.73
C ASN A 165 13.34 15.29 0.34
N GLN A 166 12.90 16.01 1.37
CA GLN A 166 13.77 16.50 2.44
C GLN A 166 14.07 15.43 3.51
N PHE A 167 13.36 14.30 3.46
CA PHE A 167 13.46 13.21 4.44
C PHE A 167 14.64 12.26 4.17
N GLY A 168 15.30 12.41 3.02
CA GLY A 168 16.39 11.51 2.60
C GLY A 168 15.89 10.12 2.25
N HIS A 169 14.65 10.00 1.78
CA HIS A 169 14.06 8.75 1.33
C HIS A 169 14.36 8.49 -0.17
N PRO A 170 14.50 7.21 -0.55
CA PRO A 170 14.61 6.05 0.31
C PRO A 170 15.97 6.00 0.99
N SER A 171 16.03 5.38 2.16
CA SER A 171 17.31 5.13 2.84
C SER A 171 18.16 4.15 2.03
N ALA A 172 19.44 4.45 1.84
CA ALA A 172 20.39 3.54 1.18
C ALA A 172 20.41 2.15 1.84
N ALA A 173 20.25 2.07 3.16
CA ALA A 173 20.20 0.78 3.88
C ALA A 173 18.97 -0.05 3.50
N VAL A 174 17.81 0.58 3.27
CA VAL A 174 16.59 -0.10 2.82
C VAL A 174 16.75 -0.61 1.40
N VAL A 175 17.28 0.23 0.50
CA VAL A 175 17.54 -0.15 -0.89
C VAL A 175 18.51 -1.34 -0.96
N SER A 176 19.63 -1.28 -0.22
CA SER A 176 20.60 -2.38 -0.16
C SER A 176 19.95 -3.67 0.33
N ARG A 177 19.12 -3.61 1.37
CA ARG A 177 18.43 -4.79 1.91
C ARG A 177 17.54 -5.50 0.89
N TYR A 178 16.78 -4.75 0.09
CA TYR A 178 15.98 -5.33 -1.00
C TYR A 178 16.88 -6.00 -2.05
N ARG A 179 17.94 -5.31 -2.50
CA ARG A 179 18.89 -5.87 -3.49
C ARG A 179 19.61 -7.12 -2.99
N GLU A 180 20.00 -7.16 -1.72
CA GLU A 180 20.63 -8.32 -1.07
C GLU A 180 19.68 -9.53 -1.00
N ASN A 181 18.36 -9.30 -1.03
CA ASN A 181 17.33 -10.33 -1.12
C ASN A 181 16.93 -10.67 -2.58
N ASN A 182 17.76 -10.32 -3.57
CA ASN A 182 17.50 -10.52 -5.00
C ASN A 182 16.19 -9.86 -5.49
N CYS A 183 15.80 -8.78 -4.83
CA CYS A 183 14.65 -7.98 -5.23
C CYS A 183 15.10 -6.81 -6.10
N GLU A 184 14.38 -6.57 -7.20
CA GLU A 184 14.58 -5.39 -8.01
C GLU A 184 13.88 -4.17 -7.43
N ASP A 185 14.63 -3.09 -7.21
CA ASP A 185 14.14 -1.81 -6.71
C ASP A 185 13.72 -0.87 -7.85
N ILE A 186 12.44 -0.47 -7.86
CA ILE A 186 11.84 0.43 -8.84
C ILE A 186 11.46 1.74 -8.17
N HIS A 187 12.02 2.84 -8.66
CA HIS A 187 11.92 4.15 -8.02
C HIS A 187 10.94 5.06 -8.75
N ILE A 188 9.77 5.34 -8.17
CA ILE A 188 8.76 6.24 -8.78
C ILE A 188 9.35 7.62 -9.10
N ALA A 189 10.28 8.12 -8.28
CA ALA A 189 10.98 9.38 -8.52
C ALA A 189 11.71 9.46 -9.88
N LEU A 190 12.13 8.32 -10.43
CA LEU A 190 12.87 8.20 -11.69
C LEU A 190 11.99 7.69 -12.82
N GLU A 191 11.03 6.84 -12.49
CA GLU A 191 10.18 6.13 -13.44
C GLU A 191 8.91 6.93 -13.78
N GLY A 192 8.52 7.91 -12.96
CA GLY A 192 7.19 8.49 -13.01
C GLY A 192 6.13 7.49 -12.56
N ALA A 193 4.95 7.52 -13.18
CA ALA A 193 3.93 6.50 -12.91
C ALA A 193 4.49 5.10 -13.24
N VAL A 194 4.39 4.18 -12.27
CA VAL A 194 4.74 2.77 -12.43
C VAL A 194 3.47 1.97 -12.65
N ILE A 195 3.40 1.26 -13.77
CA ILE A 195 2.23 0.49 -14.19
C ILE A 195 2.58 -1.00 -14.11
N VAL A 196 1.80 -1.75 -13.34
CA VAL A 196 1.94 -3.21 -13.22
C VAL A 196 0.77 -3.88 -13.91
N THR A 197 1.05 -4.73 -14.89
CA THR A 197 0.02 -5.48 -15.64
C THR A 197 0.24 -6.98 -15.49
N THR A 198 -0.80 -7.74 -15.16
CA THR A 198 -0.70 -9.20 -15.00
C THR A 198 -1.84 -9.94 -15.70
N LYS A 199 -1.56 -11.16 -16.15
CA LYS A 199 -2.58 -12.14 -16.58
C LYS A 199 -2.70 -13.33 -15.62
N GLY A 200 -1.90 -13.33 -14.56
CA GLY A 200 -1.93 -14.32 -13.47
C GLY A 200 -0.71 -15.23 -13.35
N LYS A 201 0.10 -15.40 -14.40
CA LYS A 201 1.33 -16.24 -14.36
C LYS A 201 2.61 -15.41 -14.40
N ASN A 202 2.56 -14.29 -15.11
CA ASN A 202 3.62 -13.32 -15.20
C ASN A 202 3.00 -11.94 -14.98
N PHE A 203 3.80 -11.03 -14.45
CA PHE A 203 3.47 -9.61 -14.36
C PHE A 203 4.54 -8.78 -15.08
N GLN A 204 4.13 -7.66 -15.62
CA GLN A 204 4.97 -6.73 -16.35
C GLN A 204 4.98 -5.40 -15.63
N VAL A 205 6.15 -4.79 -15.48
CA VAL A 205 6.31 -3.46 -14.89
C VAL A 205 6.78 -2.47 -15.94
N GLU A 206 6.05 -1.36 -16.08
CA GLU A 206 6.37 -0.24 -16.97
C GLU A 206 6.58 1.05 -16.18
N GLY A 207 7.64 1.80 -16.53
CA GLY A 207 7.89 3.15 -16.02
C GLY A 207 7.53 4.20 -17.07
N TYR A 208 6.69 5.17 -16.72
CA TYR A 208 6.19 6.18 -17.65
C TYR A 208 7.30 7.06 -18.27
N LEU A 209 8.25 7.53 -17.48
CA LEU A 209 9.32 8.44 -17.91
C LEU A 209 10.50 7.69 -18.54
N SER A 210 10.92 6.60 -17.91
CA SER A 210 12.07 5.79 -18.35
C SER A 210 11.76 4.95 -19.60
N LYS A 211 10.47 4.68 -19.84
CA LYS A 211 10.00 3.67 -20.80
C LYS A 211 10.53 2.25 -20.49
N ARG A 212 10.87 1.99 -19.21
CA ARG A 212 11.16 0.64 -18.71
C ARG A 212 10.02 -0.30 -19.09
N LYS A 213 10.36 -1.54 -19.44
CA LYS A 213 9.39 -2.60 -19.69
C LYS A 213 10.02 -3.96 -19.40
N GLU A 214 9.69 -4.52 -18.24
CA GLU A 214 10.27 -5.78 -17.78
C GLU A 214 9.18 -6.76 -17.36
N ILE A 215 9.43 -8.05 -17.57
CA ILE A 215 8.48 -9.14 -17.33
C ILE A 215 9.08 -10.08 -16.30
N TYR A 216 8.30 -10.40 -15.28
CA TYR A 216 8.66 -11.29 -14.19
C TYR A 216 7.65 -12.44 -14.15
N SER A 217 8.12 -13.65 -13.83
CA SER A 217 7.26 -14.78 -13.51
C SER A 217 6.85 -14.72 -12.05
N CYS A 218 5.58 -14.98 -11.75
CA CYS A 218 5.10 -15.04 -10.38
C CYS A 218 5.74 -16.21 -9.64
N SER A 219 5.88 -16.10 -8.33
CA SER A 219 6.26 -17.17 -7.43
C SER A 219 5.05 -18.09 -7.24
N ASN A 220 5.21 -19.38 -7.57
CA ASN A 220 4.19 -20.39 -7.33
C ASN A 220 4.03 -20.70 -5.83
#